data_AF-A0A494X597-F1
#
_entry.id   AF-A0A494X597-F1
#
_cell.length_a   1.000
_cell.length_b   1.000
_cell.length_c   1.000
_cell.angle_alpha   90.00
_cell.angle_beta   90.00
_cell.angle_gamma   90.00
#
_symmetry.space_group_name_H-M   'P 1'
#
loop_
_entity.id
_entity.type
_entity.pdbx_description
1 polymer ?
#
loop_
_entity_poly.entity_id
_entity_poly.type
_entity_poly.pdbx_seq_one_letter_code
_entity_poly.pdbx_strand_id
1 'polypeptide(L)' 'MKRVINELRERNPRVKIMVGGAPLSDCIARRWGASGYAPNAHQALKKAVEIMLSVKNSCHES' A
#
# COMPACT_ATOMS: atom_id res chain seq x y z
N MET A 1 -6.65 -7.87 8.40
CA MET A 1 -6.02 -6.82 7.57
C MET A 1 -6.78 -5.50 7.58
N LYS A 2 -8.07 -5.44 7.23
CA LYS A 2 -8.87 -4.19 7.21
C LYS A 2 -8.71 -3.30 8.46
N ARG A 3 -8.82 -3.88 9.66
CA ARG A 3 -8.72 -3.15 10.92
C ARG A 3 -7.36 -2.46 11.10
N VAL A 4 -6.28 -3.16 10.77
CA VAL A 4 -4.90 -2.64 10.83
C VAL A 4 -4.71 -1.48 9.86
N ILE A 5 -5.26 -1.58 8.64
CA ILE A 5 -5.18 -0.50 7.64
C ILE A 5 -5.87 0.76 8.16
N ASN A 6 -7.03 0.61 8.79
CA ASN A 6 -7.76 1.73 9.38
C ASN A 6 -6.98 2.36 10.55
N GLU A 7 -6.52 1.55 11.50
CA GLU A 7 -5.75 2.03 12.66
C GLU A 7 -4.46 2.75 12.23
N LEU A 8 -3.76 2.26 11.20
CA LEU A 8 -2.57 2.92 10.65
C LEU A 8 -2.89 4.26 9.99
N ARG A 9 -4.00 4.35 9.24
CA ARG A 9 -4.45 5.60 8.61
C ARG A 9 -4.91 6.63 9.62
N GLU A 10 -5.59 6.21 10.68
CA GLU A 10 -6.00 7.09 11.78
C GLU A 10 -4.80 7.71 12.50
N ARG A 11 -3.74 6.91 12.71
CA ARG A 11 -2.50 7.39 13.33
C ARG A 11 -1.69 8.30 12.40
N ASN A 12 -1.64 7.98 11.11
CA ASN A 12 -0.93 8.80 10.13
C ASN A 12 -1.62 8.72 8.75
N PRO A 13 -2.38 9.74 8.33
CA PRO A 13 -3.11 9.72 7.06
C PRO A 13 -2.19 9.76 5.83
N ARG A 14 -0.90 10.10 6.00
CA ARG A 14 0.08 10.18 4.90
C ARG A 14 0.80 8.85 4.63
N VAL A 15 0.56 7.81 5.42
CA VAL A 15 1.23 6.50 5.23
C VAL A 15 0.69 5.79 3.98
N LYS A 16 1.60 5.25 3.16
CA LYS A 16 1.26 4.36 2.05
C LYS A 16 1.28 2.92 2.55
N ILE A 17 0.22 2.16 2.27
CA ILE A 17 0.04 0.79 2.79
C ILE A 17 -0.03 -0.19 1.62
N MET A 18 0.84 -1.19 1.59
CA MET A 18 0.80 -2.27 0.60
C MET A 18 0.42 -3.59 1.28
N VAL A 19 -0.47 -4.37 0.66
CA VAL A 19 -0.92 -5.68 1.17
C VAL A 19 -0.81 -6.75 0.08
N GLY A 20 -0.66 -8.03 0.44
CA GLY A 20 -0.46 -9.06 -0.56
C GLY A 20 -0.60 -10.49 -0.04
N GLY A 21 -0.52 -11.44 -0.98
CA GLY A 21 -0.59 -12.89 -0.72
C GLY A 21 -1.99 -13.48 -0.77
N ALA A 22 -2.10 -14.77 -1.14
CA ALA A 22 -3.38 -15.50 -1.11
C ALA A 22 -3.86 -15.68 0.34
N PRO A 23 -5.19 -15.62 0.62
CA PRO A 23 -6.32 -15.53 -0.32
C PRO A 23 -6.76 -14.07 -0.63
N LEU A 24 -5.91 -13.07 -0.39
CA LEU A 24 -6.28 -11.67 -0.65
C LEU A 24 -6.32 -11.38 -2.16
N SER A 25 -7.19 -10.47 -2.57
CA SER A 25 -7.30 -10.00 -3.95
C SER A 25 -7.15 -8.47 -4.02
N ASP A 26 -6.73 -7.96 -5.17
CA ASP A 26 -6.55 -6.51 -5.41
C ASP A 26 -7.82 -5.71 -5.10
N CYS A 27 -8.98 -6.22 -5.51
CA CYS A 27 -10.27 -5.57 -5.27
C CYS A 27 -10.57 -5.38 -3.78
N ILE A 28 -10.23 -6.37 -2.95
CA ILE A 28 -10.42 -6.32 -1.50
C ILE A 28 -9.40 -5.35 -0.88
N ALA A 29 -8.15 -5.41 -1.31
CA ALA A 29 -7.09 -4.52 -0.86
C ALA A 29 -7.42 -3.04 -1.10
N ARG A 30 -7.89 -2.71 -2.32
CA ARG A 30 -8.34 -1.36 -2.68
C ARG A 30 -9.57 -0.93 -1.88
N ARG A 31 -10.54 -1.82 -1.69
CA ARG A 31 -11.74 -1.54 -0.87
C ARG A 31 -11.38 -1.21 0.58
N TRP A 32 -10.27 -1.73 1.09
CA TRP A 32 -9.77 -1.39 2.43
C TRP A 32 -8.91 -0.14 2.48
N GLY A 33 -8.59 0.48 1.34
CA GLY A 33 -7.79 1.70 1.28
C GLY A 33 -6.28 1.47 1.26
N ALA A 34 -5.82 0.28 0.83
CA ALA A 34 -4.41 0.03 0.54
C ALA A 34 -3.96 0.84 -0.68
N SER A 35 -2.74 1.38 -0.62
CA SER A 35 -2.06 2.07 -1.71
C SER A 35 -1.45 1.11 -2.74
N GLY A 36 -1.29 -0.17 -2.40
CA GLY A 36 -0.78 -1.18 -3.33
C GLY A 36 -1.21 -2.59 -2.95
N TYR A 37 -1.28 -3.46 -3.96
CA TYR A 37 -1.49 -4.89 -3.81
C TYR A 37 -0.43 -5.69 -4.58
N ALA A 38 -0.01 -6.82 -4.03
CA ALA A 38 0.87 -7.77 -4.72
C ALA A 38 0.45 -9.23 -4.48
N PRO A 39 0.25 -10.03 -5.54
CA PRO A 39 -0.15 -11.43 -5.39
C PRO A 39 1.02 -12.36 -5.03
N ASN A 40 2.26 -11.94 -5.28
CA ASN A 40 3.46 -12.74 -5.01
C ASN A 40 4.67 -11.85 -4.67
N ALA A 41 5.75 -12.46 -4.17
CA ALA A 41 6.94 -11.76 -3.72
C ALA A 41 7.63 -10.94 -4.83
N HIS A 42 7.71 -11.46 -6.05
CA HIS A 42 8.37 -10.77 -7.16
C HIS A 42 7.62 -9.48 -7.55
N GLN A 43 6.28 -9.53 -7.58
CA GLN A 43 5.45 -8.36 -7.83
C GLN A 43 5.45 -7.39 -6.63
N ALA A 44 5.58 -7.89 -5.41
CA ALA A 44 5.67 -7.07 -4.21
C ALA A 44 6.89 -6.14 -4.23
N LEU A 45 8.05 -6.65 -4.65
CA LEU A 45 9.26 -5.83 -4.77
C LEU A 45 9.06 -4.68 -5.77
N LYS A 46 8.54 -4.99 -6.97
CA LYS A 46 8.28 -3.98 -8.00
C LYS A 46 7.33 -2.89 -7.50
N LYS A 47 6.23 -3.31 -6.84
CA LYS A 47 5.23 -2.38 -6.31
C LYS A 47 5.77 -1.55 -5.13
N ALA A 48 6.64 -2.11 -4.29
CA ALA A 48 7.30 -1.38 -3.21
C ALA A 48 8.19 -0.25 -3.75
N VAL A 49 8.98 -0.53 -4.80
CA VAL A 49 9.81 0.48 -5.46
C VAL A 49 8.95 1.60 -6.05
N GLU A 50 7.86 1.27 -6.73
CA GLU A 50 6.91 2.25 -7.28
C GLU A 50 6.32 3.16 -6.19
N ILE A 51 5.90 2.58 -5.06
CA ILE A 51 5.39 3.34 -3.92
C ILE A 51 6.48 4.27 -3.36
N MET A 52 7.71 3.78 -3.17
CA MET A 52 8.82 4.61 -2.70
C MET A 52 9.12 5.79 -3.63
N LEU A 53 9.13 5.55 -4.95
CA LEU A 53 9.31 6.62 -5.93
C LEU A 53 8.17 7.64 -5.87
N SER A 54 6.92 7.20 -5.69
CA SER A 54 5.77 8.10 -5.54
C SER A 54 5.90 9.00 -4.30
N VAL A 55 6.40 8.45 -3.19
CA VAL A 55 6.64 9.20 -1.94
C VAL A 55 7.77 10.21 -2.12
N LYS A 56 8.87 9.80 -2.77
CA LYS A 56 10.00 10.69 -3.08
C LYS A 56 9.56 11.89 -3.89
N ASN A 57 8.75 11.68 -4.93
CA ASN A 57 8.28 12.77 -5.79
C ASN A 57 7.36 13.73 -5.04
N SER A 58 6.45 13.22 -4.19
CA SER A 58 5.57 14.05 -3.37
C SER A 58 6.29 14.90 -2.31
N CYS A 59 7.58 14.65 -2.05
CA CYS A 59 8.41 15.42 -1.11
C CYS A 59 9.24 16.50 -1.80
N HIS A 60 9.33 16.49 -3.14
CA HIS A 60 10.09 17.47 -3.93
C HIS A 60 9.23 18.65 -4.39
N GLU A 61 7.91 18.59 -4.19
CA GLU A 61 6.93 19.61 -4.59
C GLU A 61 6.43 20.47 -3.41
N SER A 62 7.09 20.40 -2.25
CA SER A 62 6.71 21.13 -1.03
C SER A 62 7.85 21.96 -0.47
#